data_AF-A0A0P6WWD6-F1
#
_entry.id   AF-A0A0P6WWD6-F1
#
_cell.length_a   1.000
_cell.length_b   1.000
_cell.length_c   1.000
_cell.angle_alpha   90.00
_cell.angle_beta   90.00
_cell.angle_gamma   90.00
#
_symmetry.space_group_name_H-M   'P 1'
#
loop_
_entity.id
_entity.type
_entity.pdbx_description
1 polymer ?
#
loop_
_entity_poly.entity_id
_entity_poly.type
_entity_poly.pdbx_seq_one_letter_code
_entity_poly.pdbx_strand_id
1 'polypeptide(L)'
;MTTPKNMRAQTFTLKNGGAVHTYINDDAIILQIRKTTPSEEDLLQPSFKVAVNLSPQEAMAIATELLLAVSKHLKDSPQPEKS
;
A
#
# COMPACT_ATOMS: atom_id res chain seq x y z
N MET A 1 -14.55 -6.98 6.35
CA MET A 1 -14.75 -5.54 6.64
C MET A 1 -15.64 -4.99 5.54
N THR A 2 -16.80 -4.49 5.90
CA THR A 2 -17.69 -3.75 4.99
C THR A 2 -16.96 -2.48 4.55
N THR A 3 -16.82 -2.30 3.24
CA THR A 3 -16.34 -1.04 2.65
C THR A 3 -17.19 0.10 3.21
N PRO A 4 -16.59 1.23 3.65
CA PRO A 4 -17.38 2.40 4.02
C PRO A 4 -18.32 2.77 2.87
N LYS A 5 -19.59 3.05 3.16
CA LYS A 5 -20.60 3.33 2.14
C LYS A 5 -20.11 4.45 1.21
N ASN A 6 -20.30 4.27 -0.09
CA ASN A 6 -19.95 5.23 -1.15
C ASN A 6 -18.44 5.50 -1.33
N MET A 7 -17.56 4.61 -0.85
CA MET A 7 -16.13 4.70 -1.14
C MET A 7 -15.69 3.66 -2.16
N ARG A 8 -14.90 4.11 -3.15
CA ARG A 8 -14.09 3.21 -3.98
C ARG A 8 -13.00 2.61 -3.10
N ALA A 9 -12.98 1.28 -3.01
CA ALA A 9 -11.97 0.55 -2.26
C ALA A 9 -11.03 -0.21 -3.19
N GLN A 10 -9.73 -0.17 -2.88
CA GLN A 10 -8.73 -0.99 -3.54
C GLN A 10 -7.81 -1.60 -2.49
N THR A 11 -7.34 -2.83 -2.74
CA THR A 11 -6.45 -3.57 -1.85
C THR A 11 -5.24 -4.06 -2.63
N PHE A 12 -4.06 -3.83 -2.08
CA PHE A 12 -2.78 -4.28 -2.59
C PHE A 12 -2.18 -5.24 -1.56
N THR A 13 -2.18 -6.54 -1.88
CA THR A 13 -1.56 -7.56 -1.03
C THR A 13 -0.05 -7.55 -1.23
N LEU A 14 0.71 -7.50 -0.13
CA LEU A 14 2.17 -7.51 -0.14
C LEU A 14 2.68 -8.94 0.07
N LYS A 15 3.86 -9.23 -0.48
CA LYS A 15 4.50 -10.56 -0.38
C LYS A 15 4.79 -11.01 1.05
N ASN A 16 4.94 -10.06 1.98
CA ASN A 16 5.28 -10.31 3.38
C ASN A 16 4.04 -10.49 4.29
N GLY A 17 2.87 -10.80 3.72
CA GLY A 17 1.62 -10.95 4.47
C GLY A 17 0.97 -9.63 4.91
N GLY A 18 1.55 -8.49 4.53
CA GLY A 18 0.94 -7.17 4.68
C GLY A 18 -0.07 -6.84 3.57
N ALA A 19 -0.83 -5.78 3.77
CA ALA A 19 -1.71 -5.22 2.77
C ALA A 19 -1.78 -3.70 2.89
N VAL A 20 -1.86 -3.01 1.76
CA VAL A 20 -2.19 -1.59 1.66
C VAL A 20 -3.59 -1.47 1.09
N HIS A 21 -4.45 -0.70 1.74
CA HIS A 21 -5.80 -0.43 1.27
C HIS A 21 -5.99 1.06 1.03
N THR A 22 -6.75 1.40 -0.01
CA THR A 22 -7.21 2.76 -0.24
C THR A 22 -8.72 2.79 -0.21
N TYR A 23 -9.30 3.78 0.48
CA TYR A 23 -10.73 4.07 0.45
C TYR A 23 -10.91 5.54 0.05
N ILE A 24 -11.57 5.77 -1.10
CA ILE A 24 -11.60 7.08 -1.74
C ILE A 24 -13.03 7.43 -2.16
N ASN A 25 -13.46 8.64 -1.85
CA ASN A 25 -14.67 9.28 -2.38
C ASN A 25 -14.39 10.78 -2.58
N ASP A 26 -15.43 11.56 -2.87
CA ASP A 26 -15.30 13.01 -3.10
C ASP A 26 -14.88 13.78 -1.84
N ASP A 27 -15.10 13.23 -0.64
CA ASP A 27 -14.84 13.89 0.64
C ASP A 27 -13.50 13.49 1.29
N ALA A 28 -12.97 12.30 0.98
CA ALA A 28 -11.84 11.73 1.71
C ALA A 28 -10.97 10.79 0.88
N ILE A 29 -9.67 10.79 1.20
CA ILE A 29 -8.67 9.86 0.69
C ILE A 29 -8.04 9.15 1.88
N ILE A 30 -8.42 7.90 2.11
CA ILE A 30 -7.92 7.13 3.25
C ILE A 30 -6.91 6.09 2.77
N LEU A 31 -5.70 6.14 3.33
CA LEU A 31 -4.67 5.11 3.17
C LEU A 31 -4.59 4.27 4.44
N GLN A 32 -4.76 2.96 4.31
CA GLN A 32 -4.65 2.03 5.42
C GLN A 32 -3.54 1.02 5.17
N ILE A 33 -2.62 0.91 6.11
CA ILE A 33 -1.57 -0.12 6.13
C ILE A 33 -1.95 -1.16 7.17
N ARG A 34 -1.93 -2.42 6.76
CA ARG A 34 -2.25 -3.55 7.61
C ARG A 34 -1.13 -4.58 7.52
N LYS A 35 -0.67 -5.07 8.66
CA LYS A 35 0.08 -6.33 8.74
C LYS A 35 -0.81 -7.35 9.42
N THR A 36 -1.32 -8.29 8.64
CA THR A 36 -1.98 -9.48 9.18
C THR A 36 -0.94 -10.50 9.55
N THR A 37 -1.11 -11.19 10.68
CA THR A 37 -0.33 -12.36 11.06
C THR A 37 -1.17 -13.59 10.72
N PRO A 38 -0.93 -14.30 9.61
CA PRO A 38 -1.72 -15.46 9.23
C PRO A 38 -0.82 -16.70 9.23
N SER A 39 -0.34 -17.11 10.39
CA SER A 39 0.21 -18.46 10.62
C SER A 39 0.41 -18.72 12.11
N GLU A 40 0.39 -20.00 12.51
CA GLU A 40 0.73 -20.45 13.87
C GLU A 40 2.22 -20.21 14.22
N GLU A 41 3.07 -19.95 13.22
CA GLU A 41 4.52 -19.76 13.36
C GLU A 41 4.90 -18.36 13.87
N ASP A 42 4.01 -17.37 13.75
CA ASP A 42 4.32 -15.95 14.00
C ASP A 42 3.60 -15.37 15.23
N LEU A 43 3.32 -16.20 16.25
CA LEU A 43 2.60 -15.83 17.48
C LEU A 43 3.14 -14.57 18.20
N LEU A 44 4.41 -14.23 18.01
CA LEU A 44 5.08 -13.10 18.67
C LEU A 44 5.22 -11.85 17.78
N GLN A 45 4.85 -11.92 16.49
CA GLN A 45 4.91 -10.76 15.60
C GLN A 45 3.70 -9.84 15.85
N PRO A 46 3.92 -8.53 16.12
CA PRO A 46 2.82 -7.60 16.32
C PRO A 46 2.01 -7.44 15.03
N SER A 47 0.73 -7.79 15.10
CA SER A 47 -0.25 -7.38 14.09
C SER A 47 -0.56 -5.90 14.27
N PHE A 48 -0.71 -5.18 13.17
CA PHE A 48 -1.11 -3.77 13.25
C PHE A 48 -1.99 -3.37 12.07
N LYS A 49 -2.80 -2.35 12.33
CA LYS A 49 -3.67 -1.71 11.36
C LYS A 49 -3.69 -0.22 11.65
N VAL A 50 -3.21 0.57 10.70
CA VAL A 50 -3.18 2.05 10.80
C VAL A 50 -3.85 2.62 9.57
N ALA A 51 -4.73 3.60 9.77
CA ALA A 51 -5.37 4.35 8.70
C ALA A 51 -5.12 5.84 8.90
N VAL A 52 -4.78 6.53 7.82
CA VAL A 52 -4.59 7.97 7.79
C VAL A 52 -5.51 8.56 6.73
N ASN A 53 -6.12 9.71 7.05
CA ASN A 53 -6.82 10.52 6.06
C ASN A 53 -5.81 11.49 5.45
N LEU A 54 -5.73 11.51 4.13
CA LEU A 54 -4.77 12.31 3.38
C LEU A 54 -5.50 13.47 2.72
N SER A 55 -4.87 14.64 2.76
CA SER A 55 -5.20 15.71 1.82
C SER A 55 -4.83 15.30 0.37
N PRO A 56 -5.43 15.95 -0.64
CA PRO A 56 -5.05 15.72 -2.04
C PRO A 56 -3.55 15.92 -2.30
N GLN A 57 -2.93 16.93 -1.66
CA GLN A 57 -1.50 17.21 -1.81
C GLN A 57 -0.62 16.11 -1.23
N GLU A 58 -0.95 15.60 -0.04
CA GLU A 58 -0.21 14.49 0.59
C GLU A 58 -0.34 13.21 -0.22
N ALA A 59 -1.55 12.90 -0.70
CA ALA A 59 -1.78 11.73 -1.55
C ALA A 59 -0.94 11.79 -2.84
N MET A 60 -0.89 12.97 -3.48
CA MET A 60 -0.08 13.19 -4.68
C MET A 60 1.41 13.05 -4.38
N ALA A 61 1.91 13.65 -3.30
CA ALA A 61 3.32 13.56 -2.90
C ALA A 61 3.76 12.11 -2.65
N ILE A 62 2.94 11.33 -1.93
CA ILE A 62 3.19 9.90 -1.69
C ILE A 62 3.22 9.13 -3.02
N ALA A 63 2.25 9.35 -3.90
CA ALA A 63 2.20 8.69 -5.20
C ALA A 63 3.43 8.99 -6.05
N THR A 64 3.88 10.24 -6.09
CA THR A 64 5.10 10.64 -6.80
C THR A 64 6.34 9.96 -6.23
N GLU A 65 6.50 9.92 -4.90
CA GLU A 65 7.65 9.27 -4.27
C GLU A 65 7.71 7.77 -4.61
N LEU A 66 6.57 7.09 -4.60
CA LEU A 66 6.50 5.68 -5.00
C LEU A 66 6.91 5.47 -6.46
N LEU A 67 6.48 6.33 -7.37
CA LEU A 67 6.88 6.27 -8.79
C LEU A 67 8.37 6.54 -8.97
N LEU A 68 8.94 7.49 -8.22
CA LEU A 68 10.38 7.79 -8.23
C LEU A 68 11.19 6.59 -7.72
N ALA A 69 10.76 5.96 -6.63
CA ALA A 69 11.39 4.77 -6.09
C ALA A 69 11.40 3.62 -7.12
N VAL A 70 10.25 3.35 -7.75
CA VAL A 70 10.15 2.33 -8.81
C VAL A 70 11.07 2.66 -9.99
N SER A 71 11.10 3.93 -10.43
CA SER A 71 11.97 4.35 -11.53
C SER A 71 13.45 4.09 -11.24
N LYS A 72 13.91 4.36 -10.01
CA LYS A 72 15.29 4.04 -9.59
C LYS A 72 15.56 2.54 -9.64
N HIS A 73 14.71 1.73 -9.03
CA HIS A 73 14.89 0.27 -9.01
C HIS A 73 14.90 -0.37 -10.41
N LEU A 74 14.12 0.16 -11.35
CA LEU A 74 14.09 -0.35 -12.72
C LEU A 74 15.32 0.07 -13.56
N LYS A 75 15.92 1.25 -13.27
CA LYS A 75 17.16 1.68 -13.94
C LYS A 75 18.39 0.89 -13.48
N ASP A 76 18.41 0.49 -12.21
CA ASP A 76 19.53 -0.23 -11.60
C ASP A 76 19.44 -1.77 -11.79
N SER A 77 18.38 -2.27 -12.43
CA SER A 77 18.25 -3.69 -12.79
C SER A 77 19.10 -4.00 -14.03
N PRO A 78 20.00 -5.01 -14.01
CA PRO A 78 20.83 -5.34 -15.17
C PRO A 78 19.95 -5.71 -16.37
N GLN A 79 20.19 -5.07 -17.52
CA GLN A 79 19.56 -5.45 -18.77
C GLN A 79 19.91 -6.92 -19.08
N PRO A 80 18.93 -7.76 -19.45
CA PRO A 80 19.26 -9.09 -19.95
C PRO A 80 20.07 -8.91 -21.24
N GLU A 81 21.29 -9.43 -21.25
CA GLU A 81 22.12 -9.50 -22.44
C GLU A 81 21.32 -10.18 -23.55
N LYS A 82 21.17 -9.49 -24.67
CA LYS A 82 20.59 -10.07 -25.88
C LYS A 82 21.50 -11.21 -26.33
N SER A 83 21.02 -12.45 -26.20
CA SER A 83 21.56 -13.63 -26.90
C SER A 83 21.13 -13.61 -28.36
#